data_AF-A0AA39V7G5-F1
#
_entry.id   AF-A0AA39V7G5-F1
#
_cell.length_a   1.000
_cell.length_b   1.000
_cell.length_c   1.000
_cell.angle_alpha   90.00
_cell.angle_beta   90.00
_cell.angle_gamma   90.00
#
_symmetry.space_group_name_H-M   'P 1'
#
loop_
_entity.id
_entity.type
_entity.pdbx_description
1 polymer ?
#
loop_
_entity_poly.entity_id
_entity_poly.type
_entity_poly.pdbx_seq_one_letter_code
_entity_poly.pdbx_strand_id
1 'polypeptide(L)'
;MAPASHVLLFPHEHTDVLGALHELSVRSKTRPQLRTFLASSSAVVYEQILALDGLERASIGPFDDLTTIQISQLLVLTEENPSIMSDTSVPVGLGIGLIAAAVAATARNPGSVATLGLEGVVVAFRLAIELQRASRDIQKSEGTWARMVSSYTLEEVQQHLDKVNGTLRPLHHAYVGQVLPGSLVLFGPPLTLETLAKSSNLAQSITSTPTTSKCLLYGSHLPPVDSAKILRIYSVHEACIIQRSLDSTHSPAGSLSAGTFGELLRLIVTEIVQKSMQVVETFRTVATALQKRRGSEVILTTVGSIWDASAFQDILHHHDQNVRIGKFSPSPKPFGDDLSSIPSDAIAIVGMSGRFPESDTLDELWRLLETGTTTHQEIPSSRFNVDDFYDPSRKKHNALVSQHGCFIQKPGDFDSRILIMDMVLPTPGSGSTTPEAALRQKDLTMLHTFNAKEREVEDWRSVLQKADPRLEIKTIRRPDGSHQE
;
A
#
# COMPACT_ATOMS: atom_id res chain seq x y z
N MET A 1 34.85 -19.08 3.18
CA MET A 1 34.50 -17.68 2.87
C MET A 1 34.03 -17.03 4.15
N ALA A 2 34.42 -15.77 4.42
CA ALA A 2 33.83 -15.02 5.53
C ALA A 2 32.31 -14.87 5.28
N PRO A 3 31.46 -14.97 6.32
CA PRO A 3 30.03 -14.74 6.17
C PRO A 3 29.79 -13.31 5.66
N ALA A 4 28.81 -13.14 4.77
CA ALA A 4 28.44 -11.83 4.27
C ALA A 4 27.96 -10.93 5.42
N SER A 5 28.25 -9.63 5.33
CA SER A 5 27.74 -8.61 6.24
C SER A 5 26.46 -8.03 5.67
N HIS A 6 25.34 -8.17 6.37
CA HIS A 6 24.06 -7.60 5.94
C HIS A 6 23.93 -6.17 6.44
N VAL A 7 23.65 -5.21 5.56
CA VAL A 7 23.27 -3.85 5.93
C VAL A 7 21.77 -3.73 5.66
N LEU A 8 20.99 -3.52 6.71
CA LEU A 8 19.54 -3.39 6.62
C LEU A 8 19.17 -1.92 6.77
N LEU A 9 18.79 -1.29 5.66
CA LEU A 9 18.40 0.11 5.64
C LEU A 9 16.90 0.23 5.89
N PHE A 10 16.48 0.99 6.90
CA PHE A 10 15.08 1.25 7.23
C PHE A 10 14.75 2.73 6.98
N PRO A 11 14.16 3.07 5.82
CA PRO A 11 13.89 4.46 5.43
C PRO A 11 12.78 5.12 6.28
N HIS A 12 12.68 6.43 6.19
CA HIS A 12 11.66 7.22 6.91
C HIS A 12 10.37 7.43 6.11
N GLU A 13 10.36 7.11 4.81
CA GLU A 13 9.24 7.29 3.88
C GLU A 13 9.13 6.09 2.92
N HIS A 14 7.90 5.82 2.45
CA HIS A 14 7.59 4.76 1.49
C HIS A 14 6.80 5.32 0.31
N THR A 15 7.28 5.06 -0.92
CA THR A 15 6.72 5.60 -2.16
C THR A 15 5.47 4.86 -2.65
N ASP A 16 5.36 3.54 -2.43
CA ASP A 16 4.21 2.71 -2.83
C ASP A 16 3.58 1.90 -1.67
N VAL A 17 2.92 2.59 -0.74
CA VAL A 17 2.30 1.96 0.44
C VAL A 17 1.27 0.90 0.05
N LEU A 18 0.43 1.17 -0.95
CA LEU A 18 -0.64 0.26 -1.38
C LEU A 18 -0.08 -1.01 -2.03
N GLY A 19 0.90 -0.89 -2.92
CA GLY A 19 1.55 -2.04 -3.54
C GLY A 19 2.26 -2.90 -2.52
N ALA A 20 2.93 -2.30 -1.53
CA ALA A 20 3.57 -3.02 -0.43
C ALA A 20 2.56 -3.78 0.45
N LEU A 21 1.44 -3.14 0.82
CA LEU A 21 0.38 -3.81 1.58
C LEU A 21 -0.26 -4.95 0.79
N HIS A 22 -0.49 -4.77 -0.52
CA HIS A 22 -1.00 -5.82 -1.39
C HIS A 22 -0.02 -7.00 -1.47
N GLU A 23 1.27 -6.74 -1.65
CA GLU A 23 2.31 -7.77 -1.64
C GLU A 23 2.33 -8.55 -0.30
N LEU A 24 2.32 -7.84 0.83
CA LEU A 24 2.30 -8.46 2.15
C LEU A 24 1.02 -9.28 2.37
N SER A 25 -0.13 -8.78 1.90
CA SER A 25 -1.39 -9.53 1.92
C SER A 25 -1.27 -10.82 1.12
N VAL A 26 -0.65 -10.80 -0.05
CA VAL A 26 -0.41 -12.00 -0.88
C VAL A 26 0.51 -12.99 -0.14
N ARG A 27 1.65 -12.51 0.39
CA ARG A 27 2.61 -13.35 1.14
C ARG A 27 2.00 -13.98 2.39
N SER A 28 1.08 -13.28 3.06
CA SER A 28 0.44 -13.75 4.29
C SER A 28 -0.45 -14.99 4.09
N LYS A 29 -0.89 -15.25 2.85
CA LYS A 29 -1.65 -16.47 2.52
C LYS A 29 -0.84 -17.73 2.81
N THR A 30 0.46 -17.72 2.50
CA THR A 30 1.36 -18.87 2.69
C THR A 30 2.25 -18.76 3.93
N ARG A 31 2.26 -17.62 4.62
CA ARG A 31 3.08 -17.36 5.82
C ARG A 31 2.21 -17.09 7.05
N PRO A 32 1.98 -18.11 7.91
CA PRO A 32 1.12 -17.97 9.08
C PRO A 32 1.59 -16.89 10.07
N GLN A 33 2.90 -16.76 10.32
CA GLN A 33 3.42 -15.73 11.25
C GLN A 33 3.16 -14.32 10.73
N LEU A 34 3.42 -14.07 9.44
CA LEU A 34 3.10 -12.80 8.79
C LEU A 34 1.60 -12.50 8.86
N ARG A 35 0.73 -13.48 8.58
CA ARG A 35 -0.72 -13.30 8.68
C ARG A 35 -1.17 -12.92 10.08
N THR A 36 -0.66 -13.62 11.10
CA THR A 36 -0.94 -13.30 12.50
C THR A 36 -0.42 -11.91 12.86
N PHE A 37 0.80 -11.57 12.44
CA PHE A 37 1.39 -10.26 12.71
C PHE A 37 0.55 -9.12 12.10
N LEU A 38 0.13 -9.23 10.83
CA LEU A 38 -0.69 -8.22 10.17
C LEU A 38 -2.05 -8.05 10.86
N ALA A 39 -2.70 -9.15 11.22
CA ALA A 39 -3.97 -9.12 11.95
C ALA A 39 -3.82 -8.46 13.33
N SER A 40 -2.80 -8.85 14.10
CA SER A 40 -2.50 -8.28 15.40
C SER A 40 -2.11 -6.81 15.32
N SER A 41 -1.33 -6.40 14.30
CA SER A 41 -0.92 -5.02 14.07
C SER A 41 -2.15 -4.13 13.81
N SER A 42 -3.06 -4.59 12.96
CA SER A 42 -4.33 -3.90 12.72
C SER A 42 -5.17 -3.79 13.99
N ALA A 43 -5.20 -4.83 14.82
CA ALA A 43 -5.96 -4.82 16.08
C ALA A 43 -5.38 -3.81 17.08
N VAL A 44 -4.06 -3.80 17.30
CA VAL A 44 -3.44 -2.88 18.26
C VAL A 44 -3.56 -1.42 17.82
N VAL A 45 -3.44 -1.14 16.52
CA VAL A 45 -3.67 0.21 15.97
C VAL A 45 -5.12 0.62 16.17
N TYR A 46 -6.07 -0.27 15.88
CA TYR A 46 -7.49 0.00 16.10
C TYR A 46 -7.80 0.30 17.57
N GLU A 47 -7.22 -0.44 18.52
CA GLU A 47 -7.34 -0.13 19.95
C GLU A 47 -6.77 1.24 20.31
N GLN A 48 -5.62 1.63 19.74
CA GLN A 48 -5.08 2.98 19.96
C GLN A 48 -6.02 4.07 19.41
N ILE A 49 -6.62 3.85 18.23
CA ILE A 49 -7.58 4.79 17.62
C ILE A 49 -8.83 4.94 18.50
N LEU A 50 -9.33 3.83 19.07
CA LEU A 50 -10.49 3.85 19.96
C LEU A 50 -10.23 4.59 21.28
N ALA A 51 -8.97 4.65 21.73
CA ALA A 51 -8.57 5.38 22.93
C ALA A 51 -8.50 6.91 22.72
N LEU A 52 -8.53 7.39 21.47
CA LEU A 52 -8.54 8.82 21.15
C LEU A 52 -9.94 9.41 21.28
N ASP A 53 -10.01 10.72 21.56
CA ASP A 53 -11.26 11.45 21.56
C ASP A 53 -11.88 11.54 20.16
N GLY A 54 -13.16 11.92 20.07
CA GLY A 54 -13.91 11.92 18.81
C GLY A 54 -13.37 12.91 17.76
N LEU A 55 -12.79 14.03 18.18
CA LEU A 55 -12.24 15.03 17.26
C LEU A 55 -10.88 14.59 16.73
N GLU A 56 -10.04 14.04 17.60
CA GLU A 56 -8.74 13.48 17.22
C GLU A 56 -8.90 12.29 16.28
N ARG A 57 -9.84 11.39 16.60
CA ARG A 57 -10.18 10.26 15.73
C ARG A 57 -10.62 10.69 14.34
N ALA A 58 -11.44 11.74 14.24
CA ALA A 58 -11.87 12.29 12.97
C ALA A 58 -10.75 13.00 12.19
N SER A 59 -9.69 13.44 12.89
CA SER A 59 -8.52 14.10 12.30
C SER A 59 -7.40 13.15 11.88
N ILE A 60 -7.50 11.85 12.23
CA ILE A 60 -6.59 10.83 11.71
C ILE A 60 -6.92 10.63 10.24
N GLY A 61 -6.05 11.13 9.37
CA GLY A 61 -6.08 10.84 7.95
C GLY A 61 -5.69 9.39 7.65
N PRO A 62 -5.45 9.03 6.38
CA PRO A 62 -4.81 7.75 6.06
C PRO A 62 -3.50 7.64 6.84
N PHE A 63 -3.42 6.64 7.72
CA PHE A 63 -2.23 6.32 8.48
C PHE A 63 -1.34 5.46 7.59
N ASP A 64 -0.28 6.06 7.05
CA ASP A 64 0.73 5.34 6.29
C ASP A 64 1.57 4.52 7.28
N ASP A 65 1.13 3.29 7.53
CA ASP A 65 1.73 2.39 8.52
C ASP A 65 3.05 1.79 8.02
N LEU A 66 4.03 2.67 7.83
CA LEU A 66 5.37 2.33 7.38
C LEU A 66 6.04 1.34 8.33
N THR A 67 5.86 1.51 9.63
CA THR A 67 6.44 0.63 10.64
C THR A 67 5.89 -0.79 10.52
N THR A 68 4.57 -0.99 10.35
CA THR A 68 4.01 -2.32 10.08
C THR A 68 4.54 -2.91 8.78
N ILE A 69 4.66 -2.12 7.71
CA ILE A 69 5.23 -2.60 6.44
C ILE A 69 6.68 -3.06 6.62
N GLN A 70 7.51 -2.25 7.27
CA GLN A 70 8.92 -2.54 7.52
C GLN A 70 9.11 -3.78 8.37
N ILE A 71 8.34 -3.92 9.45
CA ILE A 71 8.42 -5.11 10.32
C ILE A 71 7.93 -6.34 9.58
N SER A 72 6.86 -6.24 8.80
CA SER A 72 6.34 -7.35 7.99
C SER A 72 7.37 -7.82 6.97
N GLN A 73 8.04 -6.90 6.28
CA GLN A 73 9.10 -7.23 5.34
C GLN A 73 10.35 -7.79 6.03
N LEU A 74 10.73 -7.24 7.18
CA LEU A 74 11.79 -7.80 8.02
C LEU A 74 11.46 -9.25 8.43
N LEU A 75 10.22 -9.51 8.85
CA LEU A 75 9.76 -10.85 9.20
C LEU A 75 9.93 -11.81 8.02
N VAL A 76 9.44 -11.44 6.83
CA VAL A 76 9.63 -12.22 5.59
C VAL A 76 11.11 -12.47 5.30
N LEU A 77 11.95 -11.44 5.37
CA LEU A 77 13.38 -11.55 5.13
C LEU A 77 14.05 -12.55 6.10
N THR A 78 13.64 -12.54 7.35
CA THR A 78 14.22 -13.40 8.39
C THR A 78 13.77 -14.86 8.29
N GLU A 79 12.56 -15.09 7.78
CA GLU A 79 12.07 -16.43 7.45
C GLU A 79 12.79 -17.00 6.22
N GLU A 80 13.03 -16.18 5.19
CA GLU A 80 13.69 -16.60 3.94
C GLU A 80 15.20 -16.74 4.09
N ASN A 81 15.83 -15.86 4.87
CA ASN A 81 17.27 -15.84 5.07
C ASN A 81 17.65 -15.54 6.54
N PRO A 82 17.86 -16.59 7.37
CA PRO A 82 18.27 -16.42 8.76
C PRO A 82 19.58 -15.66 8.97
N SER A 83 20.47 -15.58 7.97
CA SER A 83 21.76 -14.86 8.10
C SER A 83 21.60 -13.35 8.29
N ILE A 84 20.41 -12.81 7.97
CA ILE A 84 20.03 -11.41 8.23
C ILE A 84 19.97 -11.10 9.74
N MET A 85 19.85 -12.13 10.58
CA MET A 85 19.88 -12.04 12.04
C MET A 85 21.21 -12.51 12.64
N SER A 86 22.30 -12.41 11.87
CA SER A 86 23.66 -12.69 12.34
C SER A 86 24.32 -11.46 12.98
N ASP A 87 25.32 -11.65 13.83
CA ASP A 87 25.99 -10.55 14.55
C ASP A 87 26.79 -9.62 13.64
N THR A 88 27.04 -10.04 12.39
CA THR A 88 27.64 -9.19 11.35
C THR A 88 26.63 -8.24 10.72
N SER A 89 25.33 -8.40 10.99
CA SER A 89 24.26 -7.57 10.44
C SER A 89 24.22 -6.19 11.10
N VAL A 90 24.03 -5.15 10.29
CA VAL A 90 24.06 -3.74 10.68
C VAL A 90 22.74 -3.08 10.27
N PRO A 91 21.76 -3.00 11.17
CA PRO A 91 20.58 -2.15 10.99
C PRO A 91 20.96 -0.67 10.95
N VAL A 92 20.42 0.07 9.98
CA VAL A 92 20.58 1.51 9.81
C VAL A 92 19.19 2.13 9.69
N GLY A 93 18.82 3.00 10.64
CA GLY A 93 17.50 3.62 10.68
C GLY A 93 17.49 5.10 10.26
N LEU A 94 16.50 5.46 9.44
CA LEU A 94 16.19 6.84 9.04
C LEU A 94 14.88 7.26 9.66
N GLY A 95 14.87 8.34 10.43
CA GLY A 95 13.64 8.90 11.00
C GLY A 95 12.80 7.84 11.71
N ILE A 96 11.52 7.73 11.34
CA ILE A 96 10.58 6.75 11.92
C ILE A 96 11.01 5.30 11.68
N GLY A 97 11.79 5.03 10.62
CA GLY A 97 12.34 3.70 10.32
C GLY A 97 13.30 3.17 11.39
N LEU A 98 13.79 4.04 12.29
CA LEU A 98 14.56 3.62 13.47
C LEU A 98 13.79 2.65 14.37
N ILE A 99 12.46 2.75 14.43
CA ILE A 99 11.64 1.86 15.27
C ILE A 99 11.73 0.43 14.75
N ALA A 100 11.57 0.23 13.44
CA ALA A 100 11.74 -1.10 12.82
C ALA A 100 13.20 -1.56 12.86
N ALA A 101 14.16 -0.63 12.73
CA ALA A 101 15.58 -0.94 12.87
C ALA A 101 15.94 -1.40 14.30
N ALA A 102 15.29 -0.85 15.34
CA ALA A 102 15.44 -1.30 16.72
C ALA A 102 14.92 -2.72 16.93
N VAL A 103 13.82 -3.09 16.24
CA VAL A 103 13.33 -4.47 16.22
C VAL A 103 14.39 -5.39 15.59
N ALA A 104 14.97 -5.02 14.45
CA ALA A 104 16.06 -5.78 13.84
C ALA A 104 17.31 -5.86 14.72
N ALA A 105 17.59 -4.80 15.49
CA ALA A 105 18.72 -4.73 16.42
C ALA A 105 18.58 -5.68 17.62
N THR A 106 17.34 -5.98 18.00
CA THR A 106 17.00 -6.70 19.24
C THR A 106 16.56 -8.14 18.97
N ALA A 107 15.87 -8.38 17.86
CA ALA A 107 15.30 -9.68 17.55
C ALA A 107 16.40 -10.74 17.32
N ARG A 108 16.10 -11.98 17.75
CA ARG A 108 16.97 -13.16 17.59
C ARG A 108 16.44 -14.14 16.57
N ASN A 109 15.14 -14.09 16.30
CA ASN A 109 14.42 -15.01 15.42
C ASN A 109 13.13 -14.36 14.90
N PRO A 110 12.48 -14.93 13.87
CA PRO A 110 11.23 -14.40 13.31
C PRO A 110 10.12 -14.18 14.35
N GLY A 111 9.95 -15.09 15.31
CA GLY A 111 8.96 -14.93 16.38
C GLY A 111 9.18 -13.68 17.22
N SER A 112 10.45 -13.40 17.60
CA SER A 112 10.80 -12.17 18.32
C SER A 112 10.65 -10.91 17.48
N VAL A 113 10.79 -10.99 16.15
CA VAL A 113 10.48 -9.86 15.24
C VAL A 113 9.00 -9.51 15.34
N ALA A 114 8.11 -10.50 15.31
CA ALA A 114 6.68 -10.27 15.40
C ALA A 114 6.29 -9.65 16.76
N THR A 115 6.80 -10.20 17.88
CA THR A 115 6.46 -9.70 19.22
C THR A 115 6.98 -8.29 19.47
N LEU A 116 8.27 -8.04 19.24
CA LEU A 116 8.88 -6.71 19.40
C LEU A 116 8.30 -5.71 18.39
N GLY A 117 7.94 -6.23 17.21
CA GLY A 117 7.31 -5.48 16.14
C GLY A 117 5.99 -4.83 16.56
N LEU A 118 5.11 -5.57 17.22
CA LEU A 118 3.83 -5.04 17.69
C LEU A 118 4.02 -3.85 18.63
N GLU A 119 5.02 -3.92 19.52
CA GLU A 119 5.38 -2.78 20.38
C GLU A 119 5.91 -1.61 19.56
N GLY A 120 6.74 -1.87 18.54
CA GLY A 120 7.20 -0.86 17.60
C GLY A 120 6.05 -0.14 16.89
N VAL A 121 5.05 -0.87 16.41
CA VAL A 121 3.85 -0.30 15.75
C VAL A 121 3.08 0.61 16.70
N VAL A 122 2.86 0.18 17.95
CA VAL A 122 2.18 0.99 18.96
C VAL A 122 2.96 2.26 19.29
N VAL A 123 4.28 2.16 19.45
CA VAL A 123 5.16 3.31 19.69
C VAL A 123 5.14 4.29 18.52
N ALA A 124 5.20 3.79 17.29
CA ALA A 124 5.13 4.62 16.08
C ALA A 124 3.80 5.39 16.00
N PHE A 125 2.67 4.70 16.24
CA PHE A 125 1.36 5.33 16.25
C PHE A 125 1.26 6.43 17.33
N ARG A 126 1.66 6.13 18.57
CA ARG A 126 1.60 7.10 19.67
C ARG A 126 2.52 8.29 19.44
N LEU A 127 3.73 8.06 18.91
CA LEU A 127 4.65 9.13 18.54
C LEU A 127 4.01 10.04 17.48
N ALA A 128 3.41 9.47 16.44
CA ALA A 128 2.73 10.25 15.40
C ALA A 128 1.62 11.14 15.97
N ILE A 129 0.79 10.60 16.88
CA ILE A 129 -0.27 11.37 17.54
C ILE A 129 0.30 12.50 18.40
N GLU A 130 1.33 12.24 19.22
CA GLU A 130 1.95 13.29 20.05
C GLU A 130 2.59 14.39 19.20
N LEU A 131 3.23 14.02 18.09
CA LEU A 131 3.80 14.98 17.13
C LEU A 131 2.72 15.83 16.44
N GLN A 132 1.60 15.22 16.08
CA GLN A 132 0.47 15.93 15.49
C GLN A 132 -0.15 16.90 16.50
N ARG A 133 -0.29 16.50 17.77
CA ARG A 133 -0.72 17.37 18.87
C ARG A 133 0.20 18.57 19.03
N ALA A 134 1.51 18.32 19.16
CA ALA A 134 2.51 19.37 19.32
C ALA A 134 2.52 20.34 18.13
N SER A 135 2.38 19.83 16.90
CA SER A 135 2.33 20.65 15.69
C SER A 135 1.07 21.52 15.64
N ARG A 136 -0.09 20.95 16.00
CA ARG A 136 -1.37 21.67 16.06
C ARG A 136 -1.37 22.79 17.10
N ASP A 137 -0.72 22.56 18.24
CA ASP A 137 -0.59 23.56 19.30
C ASP A 137 0.29 24.75 18.88
N ILE A 138 1.23 24.53 17.95
CA ILE A 138 2.06 25.58 17.34
C ILE A 138 1.28 26.31 16.24
N GLN A 139 0.74 25.58 15.25
CA GLN A 139 -0.06 26.13 14.18
C GLN A 139 -1.12 25.12 13.73
N LYS A 140 -2.39 25.49 13.85
CA LYS A 140 -3.49 24.70 13.25
C LYS A 140 -3.49 24.91 11.73
N SER A 141 -3.11 23.89 10.96
CA SER A 141 -3.04 23.94 9.50
C SER A 141 -3.17 22.55 8.90
N GLU A 142 -3.78 22.46 7.71
CA GLU A 142 -3.81 21.26 6.86
C GLU A 142 -2.63 21.21 5.87
N GLY A 143 -1.77 22.23 5.87
CA GLY A 143 -0.60 22.33 4.98
C GLY A 143 0.56 21.42 5.38
N THR A 144 1.55 21.28 4.49
CA THR A 144 2.75 20.49 4.75
C THR A 144 3.72 21.23 5.67
N TRP A 145 4.30 20.47 6.61
CA TRP A 145 5.29 20.94 7.59
C TRP A 145 6.73 20.72 7.14
N ALA A 146 6.92 20.19 5.94
CA ALA A 146 8.21 20.00 5.32
C ALA A 146 8.21 20.48 3.85
N ARG A 147 9.37 20.95 3.39
CA ARG A 147 9.65 21.26 1.99
C ARG A 147 11.07 20.85 1.61
N MET A 148 11.19 20.15 0.48
CA MET A 148 12.50 19.83 -0.10
C MET A 148 13.06 21.02 -0.88
N VAL A 149 14.37 21.22 -0.75
CA VAL A 149 15.14 22.21 -1.49
C VAL A 149 16.33 21.49 -2.13
N SER A 150 16.47 21.67 -3.43
CA SER A 150 17.60 21.17 -4.20
C SER A 150 18.48 22.34 -4.65
N SER A 151 19.74 22.05 -4.98
CA SER A 151 20.68 23.02 -5.60
C SER A 151 21.17 24.17 -4.71
N TYR A 152 21.01 24.07 -3.39
CA TYR A 152 21.60 25.01 -2.41
C TYR A 152 22.48 24.27 -1.40
N THR A 153 23.50 24.95 -0.88
CA THR A 153 24.29 24.43 0.25
C THR A 153 23.59 24.67 1.58
N LEU A 154 24.04 23.95 2.62
CA LEU A 154 23.53 24.11 3.98
C LEU A 154 23.70 25.55 4.48
N GLU A 155 24.85 26.17 4.18
CA GLU A 155 25.17 27.53 4.59
C GLU A 155 24.26 28.55 3.89
N GLU A 156 24.00 28.39 2.60
CA GLU A 156 23.12 29.28 1.83
C GLU A 156 21.68 29.20 2.36
N VAL A 157 21.18 28.00 2.62
CA VAL A 157 19.85 27.81 3.23
C VAL A 157 19.80 28.43 4.62
N GLN A 158 20.82 28.23 5.45
CA GLN A 158 20.85 28.77 6.81
C GLN A 158 20.75 30.30 6.83
N GLN A 159 21.42 31.00 5.91
CA GLN A 159 21.31 32.47 5.79
C GLN A 159 19.87 32.94 5.51
N HIS A 160 19.13 32.20 4.68
CA HIS A 160 17.73 32.51 4.39
C HIS A 160 16.84 32.23 5.59
N LEU A 161 17.09 31.12 6.29
CA LEU A 161 16.37 30.76 7.52
C LEU A 161 16.58 31.81 8.61
N ASP A 162 17.81 32.25 8.86
CA ASP A 162 18.14 33.26 9.87
C ASP A 162 17.40 34.57 9.62
N LYS A 163 17.30 34.99 8.34
CA LYS A 163 16.56 36.19 7.94
C LYS A 163 15.07 36.09 8.25
N VAL A 164 14.43 34.96 7.95
CA VAL A 164 12.99 34.75 8.20
C VAL A 164 12.73 34.56 9.70
N ASN A 165 13.53 33.72 10.36
CA ASN A 165 13.39 33.36 11.76
C ASN A 165 13.68 34.51 12.72
N GLY A 166 14.52 35.49 12.32
CA GLY A 166 14.88 36.63 13.17
C GLY A 166 13.70 37.49 13.64
N THR A 167 12.52 37.34 13.02
CA THR A 167 11.28 38.03 13.40
C THR A 167 10.28 37.14 14.14
N LEU A 168 10.57 35.85 14.29
CA LEU A 168 9.64 34.83 14.76
C LEU A 168 10.03 34.28 16.13
N ARG A 169 9.04 33.76 16.85
CA ARG A 169 9.28 33.00 18.09
C ARG A 169 9.95 31.66 17.77
N PRO A 170 10.75 31.07 18.67
CA PRO A 170 11.48 29.83 18.40
C PRO A 170 10.62 28.68 17.85
N LEU A 171 9.43 28.43 18.41
CA LEU A 171 8.54 27.37 17.94
C LEU A 171 7.95 27.61 16.54
N HIS A 172 8.12 28.81 15.99
CA HIS A 172 7.65 29.16 14.64
C HIS A 172 8.80 29.21 13.62
N HIS A 173 10.02 28.88 14.04
CA HIS A 173 11.19 28.87 13.17
C HIS A 173 11.07 27.78 12.10
N ALA A 174 11.54 28.09 10.90
CA ALA A 174 11.87 27.08 9.90
C ALA A 174 13.34 26.64 10.09
N TYR A 175 13.65 25.40 9.81
CA TYR A 175 14.98 24.84 10.06
C TYR A 175 15.28 23.70 9.08
N VAL A 176 16.56 23.37 8.92
CA VAL A 176 16.97 22.16 8.19
C VAL A 176 16.78 20.96 9.11
N GLY A 177 15.81 20.10 8.80
CA GLY A 177 15.54 18.87 9.56
C GLY A 177 16.21 17.64 8.97
N GLN A 178 16.52 17.66 7.66
CA GLN A 178 17.22 16.56 7.00
C GLN A 178 18.25 17.07 6.00
N VAL A 179 19.40 16.39 6.01
CA VAL A 179 20.47 16.53 5.04
C VAL A 179 20.58 15.20 4.28
N LEU A 180 20.07 15.21 3.06
CA LEU A 180 20.02 14.05 2.15
C LEU A 180 21.15 14.15 1.10
N PRO A 181 21.44 13.07 0.36
CA PRO A 181 22.33 13.16 -0.80
C PRO A 181 21.78 14.17 -1.83
N GLY A 182 22.48 15.29 -2.00
CA GLY A 182 22.16 16.31 -3.02
C GLY A 182 20.94 17.19 -2.75
N SER A 183 20.27 17.04 -1.60
CA SER A 183 19.08 17.83 -1.24
C SER A 183 18.97 18.07 0.27
N LEU A 184 18.24 19.11 0.64
CA LEU A 184 17.95 19.48 2.01
C LEU A 184 16.43 19.48 2.21
N VAL A 185 15.97 19.04 3.38
CA VAL A 185 14.54 19.14 3.74
C VAL A 185 14.38 20.11 4.89
N LEU A 186 13.61 21.16 4.62
CA LEU A 186 13.27 22.20 5.57
C LEU A 186 11.99 21.81 6.29
N PHE A 187 11.98 21.97 7.61
CA PHE A 187 10.82 21.76 8.46
C PHE A 187 10.41 23.08 9.11
N GLY A 188 9.13 23.23 9.42
CA GLY A 188 8.61 24.41 10.10
C GLY A 188 7.11 24.60 9.88
N PRO A 189 6.49 25.57 10.58
CA PRO A 189 5.07 25.86 10.38
C PRO A 189 4.76 26.20 8.92
N PRO A 190 3.62 25.72 8.36
CA PRO A 190 3.30 25.92 6.95
C PRO A 190 3.34 27.40 6.51
N LEU A 191 2.91 28.32 7.40
CA LEU A 191 2.93 29.75 7.10
C LEU A 191 4.36 30.30 7.02
N THR A 192 5.26 29.82 7.90
CA THR A 192 6.68 30.18 7.87
C THR A 192 7.32 29.66 6.59
N LEU A 193 7.06 28.41 6.22
CA LEU A 193 7.60 27.81 4.99
C LEU A 193 7.08 28.50 3.73
N GLU A 194 5.82 28.93 3.69
CA GLU A 194 5.28 29.76 2.62
C GLU A 194 5.94 31.13 2.54
N THR A 195 6.18 31.76 3.68
CA THR A 195 6.87 33.05 3.75
C THR A 195 8.31 32.92 3.25
N LEU A 196 9.01 31.85 3.65
CA LEU A 196 10.34 31.53 3.14
C LEU A 196 10.31 31.36 1.62
N ALA A 197 9.37 30.58 1.10
CA ALA A 197 9.22 30.36 -0.34
C ALA A 197 8.93 31.67 -1.11
N LYS A 198 8.18 32.61 -0.54
CA LYS A 198 7.86 33.90 -1.19
C LYS A 198 8.95 34.96 -1.09
N SER A 199 9.73 34.94 -0.01
CA SER A 199 10.70 35.99 0.32
C SER A 199 12.11 35.75 -0.23
N SER A 200 12.34 34.60 -0.85
CA SER A 200 13.65 34.15 -1.30
C SER A 200 13.61 33.63 -2.74
N ASN A 201 14.77 33.66 -3.41
CA ASN A 201 14.94 33.02 -4.71
C ASN A 201 14.81 31.48 -4.64
N LEU A 202 14.65 30.90 -3.44
CA LEU A 202 14.39 29.47 -3.24
C LEU A 202 13.10 28.99 -3.92
N ALA A 203 12.15 29.89 -4.22
CA ALA A 203 10.90 29.56 -4.92
C ALA A 203 11.11 28.75 -6.21
N GLN A 204 12.21 29.01 -6.93
CA GLN A 204 12.52 28.36 -8.22
C GLN A 204 13.17 26.97 -8.05
N SER A 205 13.64 26.63 -6.85
CA SER A 205 14.39 25.39 -6.56
C SER A 205 13.72 24.51 -5.50
N ILE A 206 12.61 24.97 -4.90
CA ILE A 206 11.68 24.09 -4.18
C ILE A 206 11.05 23.19 -5.23
N THR A 207 11.49 21.94 -5.27
CA THR A 207 10.92 20.94 -6.16
C THR A 207 9.44 20.73 -5.83
N SER A 208 8.62 20.52 -6.85
CA SER A 208 7.20 20.20 -6.72
C SER A 208 6.94 18.80 -6.14
N THR A 209 7.99 18.00 -5.93
CA THR A 209 7.89 16.70 -5.26
C THR A 209 7.52 16.89 -3.79
N PRO A 210 6.32 16.44 -3.37
CA PRO A 210 5.84 16.69 -2.04
C PRO A 210 6.61 15.86 -1.01
N THR A 211 7.30 16.52 -0.10
CA THR A 211 7.52 15.94 1.24
C THR A 211 6.19 16.03 1.98
N THR A 212 5.57 14.88 2.25
CA THR A 212 4.19 14.80 2.76
C THR A 212 4.09 14.98 4.27
N SER A 213 5.19 15.30 4.96
CA SER A 213 5.16 15.45 6.42
C SER A 213 4.12 16.47 6.86
N LYS A 214 3.22 16.01 7.75
CA LYS A 214 2.14 16.80 8.34
C LYS A 214 2.45 17.26 9.78
N CYS A 215 3.66 17.01 10.27
CA CYS A 215 4.07 17.37 11.61
C CYS A 215 5.54 17.82 11.68
N LEU A 216 5.88 18.50 12.79
CA LEU A 216 7.23 18.89 13.14
C LEU A 216 8.04 17.70 13.64
N LEU A 217 9.28 17.63 13.18
CA LEU A 217 10.26 16.58 13.48
C LEU A 217 11.67 17.18 13.42
N TYR A 218 12.65 16.51 14.01
CA TYR A 218 14.08 16.78 13.79
C TYR A 218 14.59 18.18 14.21
N GLY A 219 13.90 18.85 15.13
CA GLY A 219 14.23 20.23 15.54
C GLY A 219 14.75 20.31 16.97
N SER A 220 15.98 20.78 17.18
CA SER A 220 16.60 20.85 18.52
C SER A 220 15.94 21.84 19.48
N HIS A 221 15.22 22.83 18.93
CA HIS A 221 14.45 23.81 19.67
C HIS A 221 13.02 23.33 19.99
N LEU A 222 12.61 22.17 19.46
CA LEU A 222 11.29 21.61 19.74
C LEU A 222 11.23 21.07 21.17
N PRO A 223 10.08 21.20 21.85
CA PRO A 223 9.90 20.62 23.16
C PRO A 223 10.13 19.11 23.11
N PRO A 224 10.80 18.53 24.12
CA PRO A 224 10.90 17.09 24.22
C PRO A 224 9.51 16.47 24.37
N VAL A 225 9.29 15.32 23.73
CA VAL A 225 8.10 14.51 23.94
C VAL A 225 8.25 13.65 25.18
N ASP A 226 7.15 13.38 25.87
CA ASP A 226 7.13 12.45 27.00
C ASP A 226 7.27 11.01 26.48
N SER A 227 8.53 10.54 26.44
CA SER A 227 8.84 9.18 26.00
C SER A 227 8.20 8.12 26.89
N ALA A 228 7.97 8.38 28.18
CA ALA A 228 7.30 7.44 29.08
C ALA A 228 5.82 7.28 28.71
N LYS A 229 5.14 8.38 28.34
CA LYS A 229 3.77 8.37 27.82
C LYS A 229 3.67 7.63 26.48
N ILE A 230 4.62 7.85 25.57
CA ILE A 230 4.64 7.21 24.25
C ILE A 230 4.88 5.70 24.38
N LEU A 231 5.90 5.31 25.14
CA LEU A 231 6.24 3.89 25.28
C LEU A 231 5.15 3.17 26.07
N ARG A 232 4.74 3.67 27.25
CA ARG A 232 3.67 3.07 28.07
C ARG A 232 3.79 1.53 28.17
N ILE A 233 5.02 1.01 28.24
CA ILE A 233 5.31 -0.42 28.06
C ILE A 233 5.08 -1.20 29.37
N TYR A 234 4.34 -2.30 29.25
CA TYR A 234 4.24 -3.37 30.26
C TYR A 234 5.58 -4.11 30.37
N SER A 235 5.98 -4.42 31.61
CA SER A 235 7.30 -4.84 32.13
C SER A 235 8.11 -5.95 31.41
N VAL A 236 7.66 -6.52 30.29
CA VAL A 236 8.30 -7.69 29.66
C VAL A 236 9.35 -7.29 28.62
N HIS A 237 9.16 -6.20 27.87
CA HIS A 237 10.04 -5.82 26.75
C HIS A 237 11.23 -4.94 27.15
N GLU A 238 11.22 -4.37 28.36
CA GLU A 238 12.41 -3.70 28.93
C GLU A 238 13.54 -4.68 29.22
N ALA A 239 13.28 -6.00 29.26
CA ALA A 239 14.30 -7.02 29.50
C ALA A 239 14.95 -7.55 28.21
N CYS A 240 14.44 -7.19 27.02
CA CYS A 240 14.99 -7.68 25.76
C CYS A 240 16.32 -7.00 25.44
N ILE A 241 17.40 -7.78 25.51
CA ILE A 241 18.77 -7.30 25.33
C ILE A 241 19.02 -7.02 23.84
N ILE A 242 19.67 -5.90 23.54
CA ILE A 242 20.12 -5.55 22.18
C ILE A 242 21.14 -6.59 21.69
N GLN A 243 20.96 -7.10 20.48
CA GLN A 243 21.79 -8.17 19.91
C GLN A 243 22.86 -7.63 18.96
N ARG A 244 22.61 -6.48 18.34
CA ARG A 244 23.48 -5.90 17.32
C ARG A 244 23.39 -4.39 17.33
N SER A 245 24.47 -3.75 16.86
CA SER A 245 24.62 -2.30 16.82
C SER A 245 23.58 -1.68 15.89
N LEU A 246 22.91 -0.62 16.33
CA LEU A 246 21.98 0.16 15.50
C LEU A 246 22.60 1.51 15.16
N ASP A 247 22.78 1.79 13.88
CA ASP A 247 23.22 3.10 13.41
C ASP A 247 22.03 4.02 13.11
N SER A 248 22.08 5.22 13.67
CA SER A 248 21.05 6.23 13.50
C SER A 248 21.54 7.37 12.63
N THR A 249 20.70 7.79 11.68
CA THR A 249 20.96 9.00 10.89
C THR A 249 20.86 10.29 11.69
N HIS A 250 20.35 10.25 12.92
CA HIS A 250 20.35 11.39 13.84
C HIS A 250 21.60 11.47 14.71
N SER A 251 22.44 10.43 14.70
CA SER A 251 23.70 10.35 15.45
C SER A 251 24.83 9.82 14.55
N PRO A 252 25.32 10.64 13.60
CA PRO A 252 26.34 10.20 12.63
C PRO A 252 27.69 9.83 13.26
N ALA A 253 27.95 10.27 14.50
CA ALA A 253 29.18 10.01 15.24
C ALA A 253 29.35 8.54 15.69
N GLY A 254 28.29 7.73 15.64
CA GLY A 254 28.37 6.30 15.95
C GLY A 254 27.02 5.69 16.29
N SER A 255 27.04 4.37 16.50
CA SER A 255 25.83 3.61 16.80
C SER A 255 25.20 3.98 18.15
N LEU A 256 23.89 3.78 18.25
CA LEU A 256 23.14 4.01 19.48
C LEU A 256 23.56 3.02 20.57
N SER A 257 23.81 3.56 21.77
CA SER A 257 24.18 2.77 22.94
C SER A 257 22.98 2.59 23.86
N ALA A 258 22.45 1.38 23.91
CA ALA A 258 21.38 0.96 24.81
C ALA A 258 21.57 -0.51 25.20
N GLY A 259 21.27 -0.88 26.45
CA GLY A 259 21.33 -2.26 26.90
C GLY A 259 20.08 -3.05 26.52
N THR A 260 18.94 -2.36 26.46
CA THR A 260 17.62 -2.97 26.28
C THR A 260 16.79 -2.32 25.18
N PHE A 261 15.79 -3.04 24.67
CA PHE A 261 14.87 -2.54 23.66
C PHE A 261 14.10 -1.30 24.12
N GLY A 262 13.64 -1.29 25.38
CA GLY A 262 12.95 -0.13 25.96
C GLY A 262 13.83 1.10 26.06
N GLU A 263 15.09 0.95 26.49
CA GLU A 263 16.07 2.04 26.47
C GLU A 263 16.33 2.56 25.05
N LEU A 264 16.47 1.65 24.08
CA LEU A 264 16.72 1.99 22.69
C LEU A 264 15.55 2.79 22.09
N LEU A 265 14.30 2.38 22.34
CA LEU A 265 13.11 3.11 21.87
C LEU A 265 13.00 4.51 22.49
N ARG A 266 13.37 4.70 23.76
CA ARG A 266 13.39 6.04 24.39
C ARG A 266 14.39 6.96 23.71
N LEU A 267 15.58 6.46 23.40
CA LEU A 267 16.58 7.21 22.65
C LEU A 267 16.04 7.57 21.26
N ILE A 268 15.51 6.60 20.53
CA ILE A 268 14.98 6.79 19.17
C ILE A 268 13.88 7.85 19.12
N VAL A 269 12.90 7.77 20.03
CA VAL A 269 11.82 8.77 20.12
C VAL A 269 12.41 10.17 20.32
N THR A 270 13.41 10.31 21.18
CA THR A 270 14.08 11.60 21.42
C THR A 270 14.82 12.09 20.18
N GLU A 271 15.53 11.20 19.47
CA GLU A 271 16.26 11.54 18.25
C GLU A 271 15.34 12.00 17.13
N ILE A 272 14.25 11.27 16.86
CA ILE A 272 13.29 11.59 15.81
C ILE A 272 12.68 12.98 16.03
N VAL A 273 12.44 13.38 17.28
CA VAL A 273 11.85 14.68 17.58
C VAL A 273 12.88 15.80 17.50
N GLN A 274 14.08 15.61 18.06
CA GLN A 274 14.95 16.74 18.40
C GLN A 274 16.22 16.85 17.54
N LYS A 275 16.62 15.82 16.81
CA LYS A 275 17.89 15.81 16.08
C LYS A 275 17.68 15.85 14.58
N SER A 276 18.42 16.71 13.88
CA SER A 276 18.46 16.70 12.42
C SER A 276 18.95 15.35 11.88
N MET A 277 18.41 14.91 10.76
CA MET A 277 18.85 13.70 10.06
C MET A 277 20.06 14.02 9.16
N GLN A 278 21.17 13.30 9.34
CA GLN A 278 22.45 13.47 8.63
C GLN A 278 22.78 12.20 7.82
N VAL A 279 22.04 11.95 6.74
CA VAL A 279 22.06 10.66 6.03
C VAL A 279 23.44 10.34 5.46
N VAL A 280 24.05 11.31 4.77
CA VAL A 280 25.33 11.11 4.08
C VAL A 280 26.47 10.83 5.07
N GLU A 281 26.50 11.54 6.19
CA GLU A 281 27.54 11.36 7.21
C GLU A 281 27.43 10.00 7.88
N THR A 282 26.22 9.59 8.28
CA THR A 282 25.98 8.25 8.85
C THR A 282 26.38 7.14 7.87
N PHE A 283 26.06 7.28 6.57
CA PHE A 283 26.47 6.30 5.56
C PHE A 283 28.00 6.17 5.45
N ARG A 284 28.75 7.27 5.55
CA ARG A 284 30.22 7.24 5.59
C ARG A 284 30.75 6.57 6.86
N THR A 285 30.14 6.86 8.01
CA THR A 285 30.50 6.21 9.29
C THR A 285 30.29 4.70 9.22
N VAL A 286 29.14 4.25 8.72
CA VAL A 286 28.83 2.83 8.52
C VAL A 286 29.81 2.18 7.54
N ALA A 287 30.07 2.81 6.40
CA ALA A 287 31.02 2.31 5.41
C ALA A 287 32.45 2.17 6.00
N THR A 288 32.90 3.14 6.80
CA THR A 288 34.18 3.09 7.51
C THR A 288 34.22 1.97 8.54
N ALA A 289 33.13 1.73 9.26
CA ALA A 289 33.02 0.64 10.22
C ALA A 289 33.05 -0.74 9.53
N LEU A 290 32.41 -0.87 8.37
CA LEU A 290 32.42 -2.11 7.56
C LEU A 290 33.82 -2.40 6.98
N GLN A 291 34.55 -1.37 6.55
CA GLN A 291 35.91 -1.54 6.02
C GLN A 291 36.88 -2.20 7.02
N LYS A 292 36.67 -1.97 8.32
CA LYS A 292 37.45 -2.62 9.39
C LYS A 292 37.20 -4.13 9.46
N ARG A 293 36.09 -4.64 8.91
CA ARG A 293 35.66 -6.07 8.98
C ARG A 293 36.22 -6.94 7.83
N ARG A 294 37.31 -6.50 7.17
CA ARG A 294 38.04 -7.12 6.03
C ARG A 294 37.49 -8.45 5.47
N GLY A 295 37.04 -8.42 4.21
CA GLY A 295 36.90 -9.61 3.36
C GLY A 295 35.52 -10.27 3.32
N SER A 296 34.47 -9.62 3.83
CA SER A 296 33.07 -10.08 3.69
C SER A 296 32.35 -9.27 2.60
N GLU A 297 31.60 -9.96 1.74
CA GLU A 297 30.64 -9.31 0.83
C GLU A 297 29.63 -8.51 1.67
N VAL A 298 29.31 -7.28 1.26
CA VAL A 298 28.28 -6.46 1.89
C VAL A 298 26.98 -6.63 1.10
N ILE A 299 25.92 -7.09 1.77
CA ILE A 299 24.59 -7.21 1.17
C ILE A 299 23.74 -6.05 1.71
N LEU A 300 23.44 -5.07 0.85
CA LEU A 300 22.61 -3.92 1.20
C LEU A 300 21.14 -4.20 0.86
N THR A 301 20.30 -4.29 1.87
CA THR A 301 18.85 -4.54 1.72
C THR A 301 18.06 -3.37 2.29
N THR A 302 17.28 -2.69 1.45
CA THR A 302 16.31 -1.68 1.90
C THR A 302 15.04 -2.37 2.38
N VAL A 303 14.54 -2.01 3.57
CA VAL A 303 13.35 -2.60 4.18
C VAL A 303 12.25 -1.54 4.25
N GLY A 304 11.11 -1.84 3.64
CA GLY A 304 9.88 -1.05 3.64
C GLY A 304 9.98 0.24 2.84
N SER A 305 10.72 0.27 1.74
CA SER A 305 10.64 1.35 0.75
C SER A 305 11.40 0.96 -0.52
N ILE A 306 11.10 1.68 -1.61
CA ILE A 306 11.92 1.72 -2.82
C ILE A 306 12.93 2.88 -2.73
N TRP A 307 13.33 3.27 -1.50
CA TRP A 307 14.30 4.35 -1.32
C TRP A 307 15.55 4.03 -2.12
N ASP A 308 15.98 5.01 -2.92
CA ASP A 308 17.10 4.82 -3.84
C ASP A 308 18.39 4.62 -3.07
N ALA A 309 18.78 3.35 -2.92
CA ALA A 309 19.99 2.96 -2.24
C ALA A 309 21.26 3.29 -3.03
N SER A 310 21.17 3.83 -4.26
CA SER A 310 22.31 4.17 -5.13
C SER A 310 23.33 5.05 -4.42
N ALA A 311 22.88 6.11 -3.73
CA ALA A 311 23.78 7.00 -3.01
C ALA A 311 24.55 6.28 -1.89
N PHE A 312 23.92 5.33 -1.19
CA PHE A 312 24.62 4.55 -0.17
C PHE A 312 25.55 3.51 -0.80
N GLN A 313 25.11 2.86 -1.87
CA GLN A 313 25.90 1.93 -2.65
C GLN A 313 27.18 2.60 -3.17
N ASP A 314 27.06 3.82 -3.71
CA ASP A 314 28.18 4.62 -4.18
C ASP A 314 29.15 4.92 -3.04
N ILE A 315 28.66 5.38 -1.88
CA ILE A 315 29.51 5.64 -0.70
C ILE A 315 30.27 4.38 -0.27
N LEU A 316 29.61 3.23 -0.25
CA LEU A 316 30.24 1.95 0.08
C LEU A 316 31.31 1.56 -0.95
N HIS A 317 31.05 1.74 -2.25
CA HIS A 317 32.04 1.48 -3.31
C HIS A 317 33.27 2.40 -3.19
N HIS A 318 33.07 3.69 -2.85
CA HIS A 318 34.17 4.62 -2.57
C HIS A 318 34.97 4.28 -1.30
N HIS A 319 34.50 3.33 -0.49
CA HIS A 319 35.22 2.80 0.68
C HIS A 319 35.71 1.36 0.44
N ASP A 320 35.97 1.02 -0.83
CA ASP A 320 36.50 -0.26 -1.30
C ASP A 320 35.67 -1.47 -0.83
N GLN A 321 34.35 -1.30 -0.65
CA GLN A 321 33.45 -2.39 -0.30
C GLN A 321 32.94 -3.11 -1.55
N ASN A 322 32.92 -4.44 -1.49
CA ASN A 322 32.21 -5.26 -2.46
C ASN A 322 30.73 -5.35 -2.06
N VAL A 323 29.89 -4.54 -2.70
CA VAL A 323 28.47 -4.40 -2.36
C VAL A 323 27.59 -5.13 -3.37
N ARG A 324 26.64 -5.90 -2.85
CA ARG A 324 25.54 -6.47 -3.62
C ARG A 324 24.22 -5.98 -3.05
N ILE A 325 23.29 -5.60 -3.93
CA ILE A 325 21.93 -5.26 -3.50
C ILE A 325 21.18 -6.55 -3.15
N GLY A 326 20.67 -6.60 -1.91
CA GLY A 326 19.75 -7.62 -1.47
C GLY A 326 18.43 -7.48 -2.21
N LYS A 327 17.96 -8.56 -2.82
CA LYS A 327 16.66 -8.60 -3.50
C LYS A 327 15.70 -9.38 -2.63
N PHE A 328 14.48 -8.86 -2.47
CA PHE A 328 13.38 -9.68 -1.99
C PHE A 328 13.13 -10.77 -3.02
N SER A 329 12.83 -11.98 -2.53
CA SER A 329 12.26 -13.02 -3.40
C SER A 329 11.05 -12.43 -4.12
N PRO A 330 10.77 -12.76 -5.39
CA PRO A 330 9.56 -12.28 -6.06
C PRO A 330 8.32 -12.57 -5.21
N SER A 331 7.34 -11.66 -5.21
CA SER A 331 6.09 -11.91 -4.52
C SER A 331 5.52 -13.23 -5.05
N PRO A 332 5.18 -14.19 -4.17
CA PRO A 332 4.61 -15.44 -4.62
C PRO A 332 3.33 -15.12 -5.38
N LYS A 333 2.99 -15.92 -6.40
CA LYS A 333 1.64 -15.86 -6.96
C LYS A 333 0.63 -16.02 -5.81
N PRO A 334 -0.53 -15.35 -5.85
CA PRO A 334 -1.52 -15.41 -4.77
C PRO A 334 -1.87 -16.83 -4.30
N PHE A 335 -1.64 -17.81 -5.18
CA PHE A 335 -1.88 -19.24 -4.96
C PHE A 335 -0.72 -20.11 -5.47
N GLY A 336 0.53 -19.60 -5.47
CA GLY A 336 1.71 -20.36 -5.92
C GLY A 336 1.68 -20.77 -7.40
N ASP A 337 2.57 -21.72 -7.76
CA ASP A 337 2.62 -22.37 -9.08
C ASP A 337 1.94 -23.75 -9.10
N ASP A 338 1.54 -24.26 -7.93
CA ASP A 338 0.86 -25.55 -7.77
C ASP A 338 -0.67 -25.35 -7.67
N LEU A 339 -1.43 -26.24 -8.29
CA LEU A 339 -2.90 -26.28 -8.16
C LEU A 339 -3.33 -26.55 -6.71
N SER A 340 -2.50 -27.25 -5.92
CA SER A 340 -2.81 -27.54 -4.51
C SER A 340 -2.81 -26.32 -3.60
N SER A 341 -2.15 -25.22 -4.01
CA SER A 341 -2.13 -23.95 -3.25
C SER A 341 -3.29 -23.01 -3.60
N ILE A 342 -4.16 -23.40 -4.53
CA ILE A 342 -5.42 -22.71 -4.80
C ILE A 342 -6.46 -23.21 -3.79
N PRO A 343 -7.06 -22.31 -2.97
CA PRO A 343 -8.16 -22.68 -2.09
C PRO A 343 -9.26 -23.41 -2.84
N SER A 344 -9.86 -24.45 -2.24
CA SER A 344 -10.91 -25.24 -2.89
C SER A 344 -12.18 -24.43 -3.19
N ASP A 345 -12.35 -23.28 -2.55
CA ASP A 345 -13.41 -22.29 -2.75
C ASP A 345 -13.01 -21.13 -3.68
N ALA A 346 -11.82 -21.19 -4.29
CA ALA A 346 -11.39 -20.16 -5.23
C ALA A 346 -12.28 -20.14 -6.48
N ILE A 347 -12.68 -18.94 -6.89
CA ILE A 347 -13.53 -18.73 -8.06
C ILE A 347 -12.67 -18.39 -9.27
N ALA A 348 -12.72 -19.25 -10.29
CA ALA A 348 -12.07 -18.98 -11.57
C ALA A 348 -12.93 -18.01 -12.41
N ILE A 349 -12.38 -16.84 -12.73
CA ILE A 349 -12.97 -15.95 -13.74
C ILE A 349 -12.55 -16.46 -15.11
N VAL A 350 -13.42 -17.24 -15.76
CA VAL A 350 -13.15 -17.89 -17.05
C VAL A 350 -13.40 -16.98 -18.26
N GLY A 351 -14.04 -15.83 -18.05
CA GLY A 351 -14.31 -14.84 -19.08
C GLY A 351 -14.95 -13.59 -18.50
N MET A 352 -14.82 -12.48 -19.23
CA MET A 352 -15.47 -11.22 -18.91
C MET A 352 -15.93 -10.58 -20.22
N SER A 353 -17.10 -9.93 -20.18
CA SER A 353 -17.62 -9.10 -21.26
C SER A 353 -18.47 -8.03 -20.61
N GLY A 354 -18.50 -6.84 -21.20
CA GLY A 354 -19.27 -5.73 -20.66
C GLY A 354 -19.39 -4.59 -21.65
N ARG A 355 -20.30 -3.66 -21.32
CA ARG A 355 -20.44 -2.36 -21.94
C ARG A 355 -20.25 -1.32 -20.84
N PHE A 356 -19.39 -0.35 -21.12
CA PHE A 356 -18.97 0.68 -20.18
C PHE A 356 -19.18 2.06 -20.83
N PRO A 357 -19.11 3.16 -20.06
CA PRO A 357 -19.15 4.48 -20.64
C PRO A 357 -18.07 4.67 -21.70
N GLU A 358 -18.46 5.11 -22.90
CA GLU A 358 -17.57 5.28 -24.06
C GLU A 358 -16.78 4.02 -24.46
N SER A 359 -17.28 2.82 -24.12
CA SER A 359 -16.56 1.57 -24.36
C SER A 359 -17.52 0.40 -24.57
N ASP A 360 -17.62 -0.06 -25.81
CA ASP A 360 -18.42 -1.22 -26.19
C ASP A 360 -17.64 -2.55 -26.01
N THR A 361 -16.34 -2.53 -25.70
CA THR A 361 -15.54 -3.75 -25.50
C THR A 361 -14.56 -3.64 -24.33
N LEU A 362 -14.00 -4.76 -23.87
CA LEU A 362 -12.96 -4.72 -22.83
C LEU A 362 -11.67 -4.04 -23.30
N ASP A 363 -11.33 -4.15 -24.59
CA ASP A 363 -10.16 -3.49 -25.17
C ASP A 363 -10.33 -1.96 -25.19
N GLU A 364 -11.53 -1.49 -25.48
CA GLU A 364 -11.86 -0.05 -25.40
C GLU A 364 -11.78 0.44 -23.95
N LEU A 365 -12.34 -0.30 -23.00
CA LEU A 365 -12.22 0.02 -21.57
C LEU A 365 -10.75 0.09 -21.15
N TRP A 366 -9.93 -0.88 -21.57
CA TRP A 366 -8.52 -0.92 -21.23
C TRP A 366 -7.77 0.32 -21.71
N ARG A 367 -8.02 0.76 -22.95
CA ARG A 367 -7.41 1.98 -23.49
C ARG A 367 -7.80 3.23 -22.70
N LEU A 368 -9.05 3.33 -22.24
CA LEU A 368 -9.49 4.44 -21.39
C LEU A 368 -8.72 4.49 -20.08
N LEU A 369 -8.53 3.32 -19.44
CA LEU A 369 -7.77 3.19 -18.19
C LEU A 369 -6.28 3.49 -18.39
N GLU A 370 -5.67 2.91 -19.42
CA GLU A 370 -4.25 3.07 -19.76
C GLU A 370 -3.89 4.55 -20.02
N THR A 371 -4.78 5.28 -20.67
CA THR A 371 -4.59 6.70 -20.98
C THR A 371 -5.04 7.64 -19.87
N GLY A 372 -5.64 7.13 -18.78
CA GLY A 372 -6.22 7.93 -17.72
C GLY A 372 -7.38 8.83 -18.20
N THR A 373 -8.08 8.42 -19.27
CA THR A 373 -9.14 9.21 -19.90
C THR A 373 -10.41 9.22 -19.05
N THR A 374 -10.95 10.41 -18.81
CA THR A 374 -12.23 10.58 -18.13
C THR A 374 -13.39 10.57 -19.12
N THR A 375 -14.43 9.78 -18.83
CA THR A 375 -15.65 9.65 -19.66
C THR A 375 -16.85 10.40 -19.09
N HIS A 376 -16.61 11.31 -18.14
CA HIS A 376 -17.66 12.15 -17.59
C HIS A 376 -18.14 13.14 -18.65
N GLN A 377 -19.46 13.27 -18.78
CA GLN A 377 -20.10 14.19 -19.70
C GLN A 377 -21.43 14.65 -19.14
N GLU A 378 -22.02 15.68 -19.76
CA GLU A 378 -23.37 16.12 -19.43
C GLU A 378 -24.39 15.00 -19.71
N ILE A 379 -25.46 14.92 -18.91
CA ILE A 379 -26.54 13.94 -19.09
C ILE A 379 -27.12 14.11 -20.49
N PRO A 380 -27.00 13.09 -21.37
CA PRO A 380 -27.48 13.23 -22.72
C PRO A 380 -29.01 13.27 -22.74
N SER A 381 -29.58 14.06 -23.64
CA SER A 381 -31.03 14.21 -23.81
C SER A 381 -31.75 12.89 -24.13
N SER A 382 -31.02 11.88 -24.60
CA SER A 382 -31.51 10.51 -24.80
C SER A 382 -31.81 9.75 -23.49
N ARG A 383 -31.50 10.31 -22.32
CA ARG A 383 -31.94 9.80 -21.00
C ARG A 383 -33.17 10.56 -20.54
N PHE A 384 -33.02 11.86 -20.36
CA PHE A 384 -34.06 12.83 -20.04
C PHE A 384 -33.51 14.25 -20.24
N ASN A 385 -34.39 15.24 -20.25
CA ASN A 385 -33.98 16.64 -20.30
C ASN A 385 -33.48 17.08 -18.92
N VAL A 386 -32.18 17.39 -18.80
CA VAL A 386 -31.54 17.70 -17.52
C VAL A 386 -32.05 19.01 -16.91
N ASP A 387 -32.43 19.97 -17.74
CA ASP A 387 -32.88 21.31 -17.32
C ASP A 387 -34.17 21.26 -16.49
N ASP A 388 -35.00 20.24 -16.70
CA ASP A 388 -36.25 20.06 -15.94
C ASP A 388 -35.98 19.71 -14.47
N PHE A 389 -34.81 19.12 -14.18
CA PHE A 389 -34.47 18.56 -12.88
C PHE A 389 -33.29 19.24 -12.19
N TYR A 390 -32.51 20.09 -12.86
CA TYR A 390 -31.34 20.73 -12.26
C TYR A 390 -31.71 21.87 -11.31
N ASP A 391 -31.23 21.82 -10.06
CA ASP A 391 -31.30 22.92 -9.09
C ASP A 391 -30.02 22.96 -8.22
N PRO A 392 -29.05 23.84 -8.53
CA PRO A 392 -27.84 23.97 -7.72
C PRO A 392 -28.11 24.50 -6.31
N SER A 393 -29.27 25.11 -6.07
CA SER A 393 -29.65 25.65 -4.76
C SER A 393 -30.17 24.62 -3.76
N ARG A 394 -30.46 23.38 -4.22
CA ARG A 394 -31.04 22.27 -3.43
C ARG A 394 -32.38 22.60 -2.74
N LYS A 395 -33.14 23.56 -3.29
CA LYS A 395 -34.41 24.00 -2.69
C LYS A 395 -35.61 23.28 -3.31
N LYS A 396 -35.50 22.86 -4.56
CA LYS A 396 -36.54 22.12 -5.28
C LYS A 396 -36.53 20.66 -4.85
N HIS A 397 -37.71 20.13 -4.52
CA HIS A 397 -37.91 18.72 -4.23
C HIS A 397 -37.62 17.86 -5.48
N ASN A 398 -36.92 16.74 -5.31
CA ASN A 398 -36.50 15.82 -6.39
C ASN A 398 -35.62 16.45 -7.49
N ALA A 399 -34.80 17.45 -7.16
CA ALA A 399 -33.89 18.06 -8.10
C ALA A 399 -32.46 17.48 -8.04
N LEU A 400 -31.79 17.46 -9.18
CA LEU A 400 -30.39 17.11 -9.35
C LEU A 400 -29.49 18.30 -9.02
N VAL A 401 -28.36 18.03 -8.37
CA VAL A 401 -27.32 19.02 -8.07
C VAL A 401 -26.17 18.95 -9.08
N SER A 402 -26.10 17.86 -9.86
CA SER A 402 -25.11 17.64 -10.92
C SER A 402 -25.84 17.37 -12.23
N GLN A 403 -25.32 17.96 -13.32
CA GLN A 403 -25.77 17.69 -14.69
C GLN A 403 -24.92 16.63 -15.39
N HIS A 404 -23.95 16.03 -14.70
CA HIS A 404 -22.93 15.18 -15.32
C HIS A 404 -22.99 13.73 -14.82
N GLY A 405 -22.57 12.80 -15.69
CA GLY A 405 -22.41 11.38 -15.40
C GLY A 405 -21.59 10.68 -16.48
N CYS A 406 -21.46 9.36 -16.37
CA CYS A 406 -20.83 8.51 -17.38
C CYS A 406 -21.88 7.55 -17.94
N PHE A 407 -22.06 7.51 -19.25
CA PHE A 407 -23.21 6.83 -19.87
C PHE A 407 -22.77 5.78 -20.88
N ILE A 408 -23.38 4.60 -20.82
CA ILE A 408 -23.29 3.61 -21.92
C ILE A 408 -23.93 4.22 -23.15
N GLN A 409 -23.25 4.20 -24.30
CA GLN A 409 -23.72 4.87 -25.51
C GLN A 409 -25.04 4.28 -26.04
N LYS A 410 -25.11 2.95 -26.12
CA LYS A 410 -26.22 2.22 -26.75
C LYS A 410 -26.92 1.28 -25.76
N PRO A 411 -27.59 1.81 -24.72
CA PRO A 411 -28.18 0.99 -23.67
C PRO A 411 -29.39 0.16 -24.15
N GLY A 412 -29.97 0.49 -25.31
CA GLY A 412 -31.11 -0.21 -25.90
C GLY A 412 -30.77 -1.25 -26.96
N ASP A 413 -29.48 -1.39 -27.33
CA ASP A 413 -29.07 -2.37 -28.34
C ASP A 413 -29.17 -3.78 -27.77
N PHE A 414 -29.99 -4.62 -28.40
CA PHE A 414 -30.20 -6.00 -27.99
C PHE A 414 -30.43 -6.87 -29.23
N ASP A 415 -29.77 -8.04 -29.30
CA ASP A 415 -30.12 -9.05 -30.30
C ASP A 415 -31.39 -9.76 -29.85
N SER A 416 -32.51 -9.50 -30.54
CA SER A 416 -33.82 -10.06 -30.20
C SER A 416 -33.96 -11.58 -30.46
N ARG A 417 -32.87 -12.26 -30.80
CA ARG A 417 -32.83 -13.72 -31.01
C ARG A 417 -32.53 -14.43 -29.70
N ILE A 418 -33.50 -15.20 -29.23
CA ILE A 418 -33.32 -16.10 -28.09
C ILE A 418 -32.81 -17.44 -28.62
N LEU A 419 -31.67 -17.90 -28.11
CA LEU A 419 -31.15 -19.23 -28.38
C LEU A 419 -31.65 -20.20 -27.29
N ILE A 420 -32.47 -21.17 -27.68
CA ILE A 420 -32.93 -22.26 -26.82
C ILE A 420 -32.11 -23.50 -27.16
N MET A 421 -31.37 -24.02 -26.18
CA MET A 421 -30.60 -25.25 -26.33
C MET A 421 -31.26 -26.33 -25.48
N ASP A 422 -32.04 -27.18 -26.14
CA ASP A 422 -32.80 -28.25 -25.51
C ASP A 422 -32.73 -29.54 -26.34
N MET A 423 -32.97 -30.69 -25.74
CA MET A 423 -33.13 -31.92 -26.53
C MET A 423 -34.52 -31.93 -27.16
N VAL A 424 -34.54 -32.03 -28.49
CA VAL A 424 -35.78 -32.23 -29.23
C VAL A 424 -35.94 -33.71 -29.47
N LEU A 425 -37.00 -34.31 -28.91
CA LEU A 425 -37.31 -35.71 -29.20
C LEU A 425 -37.66 -35.85 -30.70
N PRO A 426 -37.20 -36.91 -31.37
CA PRO A 426 -37.59 -37.19 -32.74
C PRO A 426 -39.01 -37.73 -32.77
N THR A 427 -39.76 -37.47 -33.85
CA THR A 427 -41.12 -37.99 -34.01
C THR A 427 -41.14 -39.51 -33.80
N PRO A 428 -42.11 -40.08 -33.06
CA PRO A 428 -42.15 -41.51 -32.79
C PRO A 428 -42.04 -42.35 -34.07
N GLY A 429 -41.08 -43.29 -34.10
CA GLY A 429 -40.82 -44.18 -35.24
C GLY A 429 -40.04 -43.56 -36.40
N SER A 430 -39.47 -42.37 -36.24
CA SER A 430 -38.66 -41.71 -37.27
C SER A 430 -37.18 -42.14 -37.29
N GLY A 431 -36.73 -42.92 -36.29
CA GLY A 431 -35.35 -43.37 -36.15
C GLY A 431 -35.18 -44.88 -36.02
N SER A 432 -33.93 -45.32 -35.81
CA SER A 432 -33.66 -46.70 -35.41
C SER A 432 -34.22 -46.98 -34.02
N THR A 433 -34.77 -48.17 -33.82
CA THR A 433 -35.51 -48.53 -32.60
C THR A 433 -34.70 -48.43 -31.32
N THR A 434 -33.39 -48.69 -31.38
CA THR A 434 -32.53 -48.76 -30.19
C THR A 434 -32.14 -47.36 -29.65
N PRO A 435 -31.65 -46.41 -30.48
CA PRO A 435 -31.40 -45.04 -30.03
C PRO A 435 -32.67 -44.28 -29.64
N GLU A 436 -33.78 -44.50 -30.35
CA GLU A 436 -35.06 -43.89 -30.00
C GLU A 436 -35.54 -44.37 -28.62
N ALA A 437 -35.46 -45.67 -28.33
CA ALA A 437 -35.80 -46.22 -27.02
C ALA A 437 -34.92 -45.63 -25.90
N ALA A 438 -33.62 -45.45 -26.14
CA ALA A 438 -32.71 -44.85 -25.17
C ALA A 438 -33.06 -43.38 -24.86
N LEU A 439 -33.42 -42.59 -25.88
CA LEU A 439 -33.86 -41.20 -25.69
C LEU A 439 -35.17 -41.12 -24.91
N ARG A 440 -36.13 -41.99 -25.21
CA ARG A 440 -37.42 -42.04 -24.48
C ARG A 440 -37.24 -42.51 -23.03
N GLN A 441 -36.31 -43.42 -22.77
CA GLN A 441 -35.96 -43.83 -21.40
C GLN A 441 -35.29 -42.67 -20.63
N LYS A 442 -34.43 -41.89 -21.29
CA LYS A 442 -33.82 -40.69 -20.69
C LYS A 442 -34.88 -39.64 -20.37
N ASP A 443 -35.83 -39.39 -21.27
CA ASP A 443 -36.96 -38.47 -21.04
C ASP A 443 -37.85 -38.91 -19.87
N LEU A 444 -38.20 -40.20 -19.78
CA LEU A 444 -38.91 -40.76 -18.62
C LEU A 444 -38.14 -40.55 -17.30
N THR A 445 -36.82 -40.68 -17.34
CA THR A 445 -35.96 -40.44 -16.17
C THR A 445 -35.96 -38.97 -15.77
N MET A 446 -35.90 -38.06 -16.75
CA MET A 446 -36.00 -36.61 -16.52
C MET A 446 -37.36 -36.22 -15.92
N LEU A 447 -38.44 -36.82 -16.43
CA LEU A 447 -39.80 -36.59 -15.95
C LEU A 447 -39.95 -37.02 -14.49
N HIS A 448 -39.51 -38.25 -14.16
CA HIS A 448 -39.64 -38.80 -12.81
C HIS A 448 -38.75 -38.10 -11.79
N THR A 449 -37.53 -37.72 -12.17
CA THR A 449 -36.52 -37.24 -11.22
C THR A 449 -36.58 -35.73 -11.05
N PHE A 450 -36.87 -34.98 -12.11
CA PHE A 450 -36.75 -33.52 -12.13
C PHE A 450 -38.05 -32.80 -12.48
N ASN A 451 -39.16 -33.54 -12.68
CA ASN A 451 -40.44 -32.99 -13.16
C ASN A 451 -40.26 -32.14 -14.44
N ALA A 452 -39.29 -32.53 -15.27
CA ALA A 452 -38.93 -31.88 -16.52
C ALA A 452 -39.22 -32.84 -17.68
N LYS A 453 -39.85 -32.35 -18.75
CA LYS A 453 -40.10 -33.12 -19.96
C LYS A 453 -39.33 -32.53 -21.14
N GLU A 454 -38.72 -33.39 -21.93
CA GLU A 454 -38.22 -33.03 -23.26
C GLU A 454 -39.42 -32.78 -24.18
N ARG A 455 -39.23 -31.98 -25.22
CA ARG A 455 -40.34 -31.52 -26.07
C ARG A 455 -40.08 -31.84 -27.54
N GLU A 456 -41.13 -32.23 -28.25
CA GLU A 456 -41.12 -32.26 -29.70
C GLU A 456 -41.13 -30.82 -30.25
N VAL A 457 -40.80 -30.62 -31.53
CA VAL A 457 -40.78 -29.28 -32.13
C VAL A 457 -42.16 -28.60 -32.05
N GLU A 458 -43.24 -29.36 -32.23
CA GLU A 458 -44.62 -28.87 -32.17
C GLU A 458 -44.99 -28.40 -30.76
N ASP A 459 -44.48 -29.06 -29.71
CA ASP A 459 -44.66 -28.62 -28.33
C ASP A 459 -43.93 -27.29 -28.11
N TRP A 460 -42.71 -27.15 -28.64
CA TRP A 460 -41.96 -25.90 -28.59
C TRP A 460 -42.68 -24.76 -29.31
N ARG A 461 -43.26 -25.01 -30.50
CA ARG A 461 -44.09 -24.01 -31.19
C ARG A 461 -45.30 -23.60 -30.36
N SER A 462 -45.98 -24.55 -29.73
CA SER A 462 -47.14 -24.31 -28.87
C SER A 462 -46.78 -23.46 -27.64
N VAL A 463 -45.64 -23.75 -27.01
CA VAL A 463 -45.14 -22.97 -25.86
C VAL A 463 -44.79 -21.54 -26.27
N LEU A 464 -44.07 -21.36 -27.38
CA LEU A 464 -43.68 -20.03 -27.87
C LEU A 464 -44.91 -19.20 -28.23
N GLN A 465 -45.89 -19.78 -28.92
CA GLN A 465 -47.14 -19.11 -29.28
C GLN A 465 -47.99 -18.74 -28.05
N LYS A 466 -47.97 -19.56 -27.00
CA LYS A 466 -48.62 -19.22 -25.72
C LYS A 466 -47.90 -18.12 -24.95
N ALA A 467 -46.57 -18.03 -25.09
CA ALA A 467 -45.76 -17.02 -24.43
C ALA A 467 -45.92 -15.64 -25.08
N ASP A 468 -45.78 -15.55 -26.41
CA ASP A 468 -46.05 -14.34 -27.20
C ASP A 468 -46.26 -14.73 -28.68
N PRO A 469 -47.36 -14.29 -29.33
CA PRO A 469 -47.69 -14.67 -30.70
C PRO A 469 -46.67 -14.17 -31.75
N ARG A 470 -45.75 -13.27 -31.39
CA ARG A 470 -44.69 -12.76 -32.27
C ARG A 470 -43.45 -13.66 -32.28
N LEU A 471 -43.34 -14.62 -31.37
CA LEU A 471 -42.20 -15.53 -31.30
C LEU A 471 -42.31 -16.62 -32.38
N GLU A 472 -41.32 -16.67 -33.25
CA GLU A 472 -41.25 -17.64 -34.35
C GLU A 472 -39.93 -18.41 -34.29
N ILE A 473 -39.99 -19.73 -34.48
CA ILE A 473 -38.79 -20.55 -34.68
C ILE A 473 -38.22 -20.23 -36.07
N LYS A 474 -37.17 -19.40 -36.12
CA LYS A 474 -36.51 -19.04 -37.40
C LYS A 474 -35.65 -20.17 -37.97
N THR A 475 -35.00 -20.95 -37.13
CA THR A 475 -34.14 -22.07 -37.56
C THR A 475 -33.96 -23.06 -36.42
N ILE A 476 -33.92 -24.35 -36.73
CA ILE A 476 -33.50 -25.41 -35.82
C ILE A 476 -32.21 -25.99 -36.39
N ARG A 477 -31.14 -26.00 -35.60
CA ARG A 477 -29.85 -26.57 -36.01
C ARG A 477 -29.41 -27.62 -35.00
N ARG A 478 -28.96 -28.76 -35.51
CA ARG A 478 -28.23 -29.75 -34.72
C ARG A 478 -26.75 -29.31 -34.70
N PRO A 479 -26.13 -29.09 -33.52
CA PRO A 479 -24.72 -28.74 -33.46
C PRO A 479 -23.83 -29.85 -34.02
N ASP A 480 -22.76 -29.47 -34.71
CA ASP A 480 -21.72 -30.43 -35.14
C ASP A 480 -21.10 -31.11 -33.90
N GLY A 481 -20.92 -32.44 -33.96
CA GLY A 481 -20.49 -33.24 -32.81
C GLY A 481 -21.61 -33.74 -31.89
N SER A 482 -22.88 -33.39 -32.16
CA SER A 482 -24.03 -34.02 -31.52
C SER A 482 -24.20 -35.44 -32.07
N HIS A 483 -23.49 -36.43 -31.52
CA HIS A 483 -23.48 -37.81 -32.01
C HIS A 483 -24.89 -38.46 -32.05
N GLN A 484 -25.22 -39.08 -33.17
CA GLN A 484 -26.01 -40.31 -33.23
C GLN A 484 -25.21 -41.22 -34.16
N GLU A 485 -24.66 -42.30 -33.63
CA GLU A 485 -24.79 -43.58 -34.35
C GLU A 485 -26.13 -44.19 -33.92
#